data_AF-A0A921I395-F1
#
_entry.id   AF-A0A921I395-F1
#
_cell.length_a   1.000
_cell.length_b   1.000
_cell.length_c   1.000
_cell.angle_alpha   90.00
_cell.angle_beta   90.00
_cell.angle_gamma   90.00
#
_symmetry.space_group_name_H-M   'P 1'
#
loop_
_entity.id
_entity.type
_entity.pdbx_description
1 polymer ?
#
loop_
_entity_poly.entity_id
_entity_poly.type
_entity_poly.pdbx_seq_one_letter_code
_entity_poly.pdbx_strand_id
1 'polypeptide(L)'
;MERKKKQIQAGKIRRVFHSFRYTECDAFAEYLHEMSLDGWHFKKWQMGLLFEKGEPTDITYCVEVFPKGSEMDLKPERQAVEYADYCEVAGWELIDGQRKFCIFRRMDSDAPPIVTEEERFANVRKAEWRQLAFAVWTDHPLVG
;
A
#
# COMPACT_ATOMS: atom_id res chain seq x y z
N MET A 1 5.57 27.37 32.72
CA MET A 1 5.59 26.89 31.32
C MET A 1 4.88 25.54 31.27
N GLU A 2 3.58 25.55 31.05
CA GLU A 2 2.77 24.34 30.90
C GLU A 2 3.10 23.66 29.58
N ARG A 3 3.79 22.52 29.66
CA ARG A 3 3.81 21.56 28.55
C ARG A 3 2.40 20.97 28.48
N LYS A 4 1.54 21.55 27.63
CA LYS A 4 0.27 20.94 27.22
C LYS A 4 0.60 19.57 26.65
N LYS A 5 0.52 18.53 27.49
CA LYS A 5 0.44 17.14 27.05
C LYS A 5 -0.81 17.08 26.19
N LYS A 6 -0.66 17.08 24.87
CA LYS A 6 -1.71 16.62 23.95
C LYS A 6 -2.06 15.22 24.46
N GLN A 7 -3.13 15.12 25.24
CA GLN A 7 -3.76 13.85 25.52
C GLN A 7 -4.19 13.34 24.15
N ILE A 8 -3.39 12.44 23.58
CA ILE A 8 -3.83 11.63 22.46
C ILE A 8 -4.94 10.79 23.07
N GLN A 9 -6.18 11.21 22.84
CA GLN A 9 -7.36 10.43 23.16
C GLN A 9 -7.14 9.08 22.48
N ALA A 10 -6.91 8.04 23.28
CA ALA A 10 -6.57 6.72 22.76
C ALA A 10 -7.81 6.15 22.08
N GLY A 11 -8.00 6.51 20.80
CA GLY A 11 -8.99 5.88 19.93
C GLY A 11 -8.80 4.38 20.01
N LYS A 12 -9.90 3.63 20.08
CA LYS A 12 -9.85 2.16 20.15
C LYS A 12 -9.03 1.64 18.97
N ILE A 13 -8.00 0.84 19.25
CA ILE A 13 -7.12 0.26 18.23
C ILE A 13 -7.53 -1.18 17.97
N ARG A 14 -7.55 -1.59 16.69
CA ARG A 14 -7.77 -2.98 16.27
C ARG A 14 -6.56 -3.44 15.45
N ARG A 15 -6.05 -4.63 15.75
CA ARG A 15 -4.97 -5.27 15.00
C ARG A 15 -5.50 -6.50 14.29
N VAL A 16 -5.24 -6.61 13.00
CA VAL A 16 -5.64 -7.76 12.18
C VAL A 16 -4.40 -8.38 11.56
N PHE A 17 -4.29 -9.70 11.72
CA PHE A 17 -3.27 -10.51 11.05
C PHE A 17 -3.92 -11.16 9.84
N HIS A 18 -3.91 -10.44 8.73
CA HIS A 18 -4.31 -10.95 7.43
C HIS A 18 -3.16 -10.73 6.46
N SER A 19 -2.89 -11.72 5.62
CA SER A 19 -1.82 -11.67 4.62
C SER A 19 -2.42 -11.67 3.23
N PHE A 20 -2.11 -10.65 2.44
CA PHE A 20 -2.47 -10.57 1.03
C PHE A 20 -1.26 -10.90 0.16
N ARG A 21 -1.50 -11.56 -0.98
CA ARG A 21 -0.49 -11.75 -2.03
C ARG A 21 -0.39 -10.47 -2.86
N TYR A 22 0.75 -10.25 -3.51
CA TYR A 22 0.94 -9.09 -4.39
C TYR A 22 -0.03 -9.03 -5.58
N THR A 23 -0.67 -10.15 -5.92
CA THR A 23 -1.72 -10.21 -6.95
C THR A 23 -3.10 -9.81 -6.42
N GLU A 24 -3.26 -9.65 -5.11
CA GLU A 24 -4.54 -9.40 -4.43
C GLU A 24 -4.65 -7.92 -3.99
N CYS A 25 -3.99 -7.01 -4.71
CA CYS A 25 -4.03 -5.57 -4.41
C CYS A 25 -5.46 -5.01 -4.39
N ASP A 26 -6.28 -5.38 -5.38
CA ASP A 26 -7.67 -4.92 -5.46
C ASP A 26 -8.49 -5.45 -4.28
N ALA A 27 -8.38 -6.74 -3.97
CA ALA A 27 -9.05 -7.35 -2.82
C ALA A 27 -8.58 -6.74 -1.48
N PHE A 28 -7.30 -6.36 -1.39
CA PHE A 28 -6.79 -5.67 -0.22
C PHE A 28 -7.35 -4.23 -0.11
N ALA A 29 -7.41 -3.49 -1.21
CA ALA A 29 -8.03 -2.17 -1.23
C ALA A 29 -9.52 -2.23 -0.85
N GLU A 30 -10.26 -3.20 -1.39
CA GLU A 30 -11.67 -3.47 -1.04
C GLU A 30 -11.82 -3.81 0.45
N TYR A 31 -10.96 -4.66 1.00
CA TYR A 31 -10.97 -4.98 2.42
C TYR A 31 -10.78 -3.74 3.31
N LEU A 32 -9.86 -2.84 2.95
CA LEU A 32 -9.66 -1.60 3.69
C LEU A 32 -10.87 -0.66 3.58
N HIS A 33 -11.48 -0.60 2.40
CA HIS A 33 -12.70 0.16 2.16
C HIS A 33 -13.87 -0.35 3.01
N GLU A 34 -14.15 -1.66 3.01
CA GLU A 34 -15.18 -2.27 3.87
C GLU A 34 -14.94 -1.97 5.36
N MET A 35 -13.69 -2.08 5.81
CA MET A 35 -13.33 -1.73 7.19
C MET A 35 -13.61 -0.25 7.51
N SER A 36 -13.41 0.66 6.55
CA SER A 36 -13.70 2.08 6.74
C SER A 36 -15.20 2.39 6.86
N LEU A 37 -16.05 1.65 6.14
CA LEU A 37 -17.50 1.73 6.28
C LEU A 37 -17.97 1.30 7.68
N ASP A 38 -17.24 0.37 8.32
CA ASP A 38 -17.46 -0.01 9.72
C ASP A 38 -16.83 0.99 10.73
N GLY A 39 -16.22 2.07 10.25
CA GLY A 39 -15.50 3.07 11.07
C GLY A 39 -14.17 2.56 11.61
N TRP A 40 -13.52 1.63 10.93
CA TRP A 40 -12.15 1.20 11.19
C TRP A 40 -11.23 1.72 10.09
N HIS A 41 -10.48 2.77 10.37
CA HIS A 41 -9.57 3.37 9.38
C HIS A 41 -8.18 2.76 9.52
N PHE A 42 -7.61 2.36 8.39
CA PHE A 42 -6.24 1.87 8.37
C PHE A 42 -5.28 2.99 8.77
N LYS A 43 -4.41 2.68 9.74
CA LYS A 43 -3.47 3.65 10.30
C LYS A 43 -2.04 3.40 9.82
N LYS A 44 -1.58 2.15 9.92
CA LYS A 44 -0.22 1.74 9.58
C LYS A 44 -0.04 0.23 9.72
N TRP A 45 1.06 -0.29 9.20
CA TRP A 45 1.55 -1.61 9.53
C TRP A 45 2.31 -1.59 10.86
N GLN A 46 1.89 -2.43 11.80
CA GLN A 46 2.60 -2.64 13.06
C GLN A 46 2.28 -4.02 13.62
N MET A 47 3.12 -5.00 13.28
CA MET A 47 2.87 -6.42 13.55
C MET A 47 1.48 -6.83 13.03
N GLY A 48 1.25 -6.68 11.73
CA GLY A 48 -0.08 -6.79 11.10
C GLY A 48 -0.70 -5.42 10.82
N LEU A 49 -1.93 -5.42 10.30
CA LEU A 49 -2.67 -4.22 9.95
C LEU A 49 -3.22 -3.56 11.22
N LEU A 50 -2.85 -2.31 11.46
CA LEU A 50 -3.31 -1.53 12.59
C LEU A 50 -4.41 -0.56 12.13
N PHE A 51 -5.57 -0.68 12.73
CA PHE A 51 -6.72 0.19 12.51
C PHE A 51 -7.01 1.03 13.74
N GLU A 52 -7.50 2.24 13.52
CA GLU A 52 -8.07 3.08 14.56
C GLU A 52 -9.58 3.23 14.37
N LYS A 53 -10.30 3.25 15.49
CA LYS A 53 -11.74 3.49 15.48
C LYS A 53 -12.01 4.97 15.21
N GLY A 54 -12.73 5.23 14.13
CA GLY A 54 -13.34 6.51 13.82
C GLY A 54 -14.83 6.34 13.48
N GLU A 55 -15.37 7.32 12.78
CA GLU A 55 -16.73 7.29 12.27
C GLU A 55 -16.79 6.44 10.99
N PRO A 56 -17.85 5.64 10.79
CA PRO A 56 -18.19 5.05 9.49
C PRO A 56 -18.02 6.05 8.35
N THR A 57 -17.03 5.81 7.48
CA THR A 57 -16.69 6.73 6.40
C THR A 57 -16.42 5.92 5.14
N ASP A 58 -16.98 6.35 4.03
CA ASP A 58 -16.65 5.82 2.70
C ASP A 58 -15.27 6.34 2.29
N ILE A 59 -14.22 5.60 2.65
CA ILE A 59 -12.85 5.90 2.25
C ILE A 59 -12.48 5.02 1.07
N THR A 60 -12.03 5.64 -0.02
CA THR A 60 -11.45 4.92 -1.15
C THR A 60 -9.96 4.70 -0.90
N TYR A 61 -9.56 3.44 -0.85
CA TYR A 61 -8.16 3.03 -0.76
C TYR A 61 -7.63 2.58 -2.12
N CYS A 62 -6.33 2.74 -2.32
CA CYS A 62 -5.59 2.15 -3.44
C CYS A 62 -4.37 1.43 -2.87
N VAL A 63 -4.19 0.17 -3.23
CA VAL A 63 -3.04 -0.63 -2.81
C VAL A 63 -2.21 -0.93 -4.05
N GLU A 64 -0.95 -0.53 -4.03
CA GLU A 64 -0.04 -0.70 -5.16
C GLU A 64 1.18 -1.54 -4.74
N VAL A 65 1.73 -2.29 -5.69
CA VAL A 65 2.97 -3.06 -5.50
C VAL A 65 4.08 -2.39 -6.26
N PHE A 66 5.06 -1.83 -5.54
CA PHE A 66 6.22 -1.22 -6.14
C PHE A 66 7.32 -2.28 -6.36
N PRO A 67 7.61 -2.68 -7.62
CA PRO A 67 8.48 -3.82 -7.90
C PRO A 67 9.95 -3.59 -7.53
N LYS A 68 10.35 -2.33 -7.28
CA LYS A 68 11.70 -1.99 -6.80
C LYS A 68 11.85 -2.10 -5.28
N GLY A 69 10.77 -2.20 -4.51
CA GLY A 69 10.84 -2.37 -3.05
C GLY A 69 11.45 -3.71 -2.67
N SER A 70 12.21 -3.75 -1.58
CA SER A 70 12.77 -4.96 -1.00
C SER A 70 11.76 -5.66 -0.08
N GLU A 71 11.81 -6.99 -0.01
CA GLU A 71 11.03 -7.78 0.96
C GLU A 71 11.43 -7.48 2.42
N MET A 72 12.60 -6.89 2.62
CA MET A 72 13.12 -6.51 3.94
C MET A 72 12.70 -5.10 4.37
N ASP A 73 12.00 -4.36 3.50
CA ASP A 73 11.60 -2.99 3.78
C ASP A 73 10.43 -2.94 4.76
N LEU A 74 10.69 -2.33 5.91
CA LEU A 74 9.66 -2.06 6.93
C LEU A 74 9.01 -0.69 6.76
N LYS A 75 9.45 0.09 5.77
CA LYS A 75 8.97 1.42 5.40
C LYS A 75 9.14 1.63 3.90
N PRO A 76 8.35 2.52 3.26
CA PRO A 76 8.55 2.88 1.87
C PRO A 76 9.99 3.34 1.61
N GLU A 77 10.65 2.81 0.58
CA GLU A 77 11.96 3.30 0.13
C GLU A 77 11.87 4.76 -0.33
N ARG A 78 13.01 5.47 -0.40
CA ARG A 78 13.07 6.85 -0.89
C ARG A 78 12.44 7.03 -2.28
N GLN A 79 12.51 6.02 -3.14
CA GLN A 79 11.85 6.01 -4.45
C GLN A 79 10.32 5.85 -4.36
N ALA A 80 9.81 5.12 -3.36
CA ALA A 80 8.37 5.03 -3.09
C ALA A 80 7.86 6.33 -2.44
N VAL A 81 8.71 7.04 -1.69
CA VAL A 81 8.42 8.40 -1.21
C VAL A 81 8.36 9.40 -2.37
N GLU A 82 9.32 9.39 -3.29
CA GLU A 82 9.26 10.24 -4.50
C GLU A 82 8.03 9.92 -5.35
N TYR A 83 7.60 8.66 -5.44
CA TYR A 83 6.35 8.28 -6.10
C TYR A 83 5.11 8.79 -5.34
N ALA A 84 5.15 8.79 -4.00
CA ALA A 84 4.09 9.34 -3.17
C ALA A 84 3.93 10.85 -3.34
N ASP A 85 5.02 11.60 -3.54
CA ASP A 85 4.96 13.04 -3.81
C ASP A 85 4.16 13.34 -5.09
N TYR A 86 4.29 12.52 -6.14
CA TYR A 86 3.46 12.64 -7.34
C TYR A 86 1.99 12.27 -7.08
N CYS A 87 1.74 11.27 -6.24
CA CYS A 87 0.39 10.83 -5.88
C CYS A 87 -0.35 11.89 -5.03
N GLU A 88 0.38 12.58 -4.15
CA GLU A 88 -0.18 13.66 -3.31
C GLU A 88 -0.71 14.81 -4.16
N VAL A 89 0.02 15.21 -5.21
CA VAL A 89 -0.43 16.22 -6.18
C VAL A 89 -1.67 15.76 -6.95
N ALA A 90 -1.85 14.44 -7.12
CA ALA A 90 -3.02 13.85 -7.77
C ALA A 90 -4.21 13.61 -6.82
N GLY A 91 -4.13 14.07 -5.56
CA GLY A 91 -5.20 13.92 -4.58
C GLY A 91 -5.18 12.58 -3.82
N TRP A 92 -4.03 11.92 -3.73
CA TRP A 92 -3.83 10.67 -2.99
C TRP A 92 -2.81 10.81 -1.87
N GLU A 93 -3.19 10.43 -0.65
CA GLU A 93 -2.31 10.42 0.52
C GLU A 93 -1.71 9.02 0.71
N LEU A 94 -0.38 8.90 0.73
CA LEU A 94 0.29 7.67 1.16
C LEU A 94 0.14 7.51 2.68
N ILE A 95 -0.54 6.45 3.12
CA ILE A 95 -0.73 6.17 4.55
C ILE A 95 0.48 5.42 5.11
N ASP A 96 0.83 4.28 4.49
CA ASP A 96 1.96 3.48 4.91
C ASP A 96 2.37 2.49 3.81
N GLY A 97 3.56 1.90 3.94
CA GLY A 97 4.04 0.83 3.08
C GLY A 97 4.82 -0.23 3.84
N GLN A 98 4.66 -1.49 3.44
CA GLN A 98 5.42 -2.59 3.97
C GLN A 98 5.82 -3.55 2.84
N ARG A 99 7.09 -3.96 2.82
CA ARG A 99 7.69 -4.73 1.73
C ARG A 99 7.47 -3.98 0.42
N LYS A 100 6.83 -4.61 -0.55
CA LYS A 100 6.50 -3.99 -1.84
C LYS A 100 5.15 -3.28 -1.86
N PHE A 101 4.33 -3.40 -0.81
CA PHE A 101 3.03 -2.74 -0.77
C PHE A 101 3.17 -1.27 -0.38
N CYS A 102 2.41 -0.41 -1.07
CA CYS A 102 2.12 0.96 -0.69
C CYS A 102 0.60 1.12 -0.62
N ILE A 103 0.10 1.71 0.47
CA ILE A 103 -1.34 1.90 0.71
C ILE A 103 -1.62 3.39 0.68
N PHE A 104 -2.47 3.80 -0.25
CA PHE A 104 -2.90 5.16 -0.45
C PHE A 104 -4.37 5.31 -0.09
N ARG A 105 -4.76 6.51 0.31
CA ARG A 105 -6.14 6.93 0.49
C ARG A 105 -6.44 8.10 -0.43
N ARG A 106 -7.61 8.09 -1.04
CA ARG A 106 -8.10 9.20 -1.83
C ARG A 106 -8.50 10.36 -0.93
N MET A 107 -8.01 11.55 -1.25
CA MET A 107 -8.32 12.81 -0.55
C MET A 107 -9.32 13.65 -1.32
N ASP A 108 -9.17 13.71 -2.65
CA ASP A 108 -10.06 14.47 -3.51
C ASP A 108 -11.03 13.55 -4.27
N SER A 109 -12.33 13.89 -4.27
CA SER A 109 -13.34 13.09 -4.98
C SER A 109 -13.07 12.99 -6.49
N ASP A 110 -12.41 14.01 -7.05
CA ASP A 110 -12.03 14.12 -8.46
C ASP A 110 -10.63 13.57 -8.75
N ALA A 111 -9.95 12.97 -7.75
CA ALA A 111 -8.63 12.39 -7.94
C ALA A 111 -8.68 11.29 -9.02
N PRO A 112 -7.86 11.37 -10.08
CA PRO A 112 -7.77 10.32 -11.07
C PRO A 112 -7.15 9.05 -10.45
N PRO A 113 -7.37 7.86 -11.03
CA PRO A 113 -6.67 6.65 -10.59
C PRO A 113 -5.15 6.86 -10.56
N ILE A 114 -4.47 6.42 -9.50
CA ILE A 114 -3.00 6.57 -9.32
C ILE A 114 -2.24 5.98 -10.51
N VAL A 115 -2.75 4.88 -11.05
CA VAL A 115 -2.22 4.21 -12.23
C VAL A 115 -3.39 4.02 -13.20
N THR A 116 -3.21 4.42 -14.46
CA THR A 116 -4.18 4.11 -15.51
C THR A 116 -4.26 2.59 -15.71
N GLU A 117 -5.41 2.06 -16.10
CA GLU A 117 -5.59 0.60 -16.26
C GLU A 117 -4.55 0.01 -17.24
N GLU A 118 -4.17 0.76 -18.28
CA GLU A 118 -3.13 0.40 -19.24
C GLU A 118 -1.72 0.35 -18.61
N GLU A 119 -1.37 1.31 -17.74
CA GLU A 119 -0.10 1.29 -17.01
C GLU A 119 -0.06 0.19 -15.96
N ARG A 120 -1.20 -0.14 -15.33
CA ARG A 120 -1.30 -1.23 -14.36
C ARG A 120 -1.04 -2.57 -15.03
N PHE A 121 -1.66 -2.83 -16.18
CA PHE A 121 -1.37 -3.99 -17.01
C PHE A 121 0.09 -4.05 -17.47
N ALA A 122 0.68 -2.91 -17.88
CA ALA A 122 2.07 -2.86 -18.30
C ALA A 122 3.06 -3.15 -17.15
N ASN A 123 2.76 -2.68 -15.93
CA ASN A 123 3.56 -2.91 -14.74
C ASN A 123 3.50 -4.37 -14.27
N VAL A 124 2.30 -4.98 -14.27
CA VAL A 124 2.14 -6.43 -14.01
C VAL A 124 2.90 -7.25 -15.05
N ARG A 125 2.77 -6.93 -16.35
CA ARG A 125 3.48 -7.62 -17.43
C ARG A 125 5.00 -7.48 -17.29
N LYS A 126 5.52 -6.31 -16.90
CA LYS A 126 6.96 -6.09 -16.61
C LYS A 126 7.43 -6.88 -15.38
N ALA A 127 6.59 -7.03 -14.36
CA ALA A 127 6.92 -7.81 -13.16
C ALA A 127 7.00 -9.31 -13.48
N GLU A 128 6.09 -9.84 -14.30
CA GLU A 128 6.13 -11.23 -14.77
C GLU A 128 7.33 -11.51 -15.70
N TRP A 129 7.66 -10.58 -16.61
CA TRP A 129 8.84 -10.72 -17.48
C TRP A 129 10.16 -10.75 -16.70
N ARG A 130 10.26 -10.07 -15.55
CA ARG A 130 11.43 -10.19 -14.67
C ARG A 130 11.51 -11.55 -13.98
N GLN A 131 10.39 -12.20 -13.67
CA GLN A 131 10.39 -13.57 -13.14
C GLN A 131 10.79 -14.59 -14.21
N LEU A 132 10.27 -14.45 -15.43
CA LEU A 132 10.60 -15.34 -16.56
C LEU A 132 12.05 -15.15 -17.04
N ALA A 133 12.56 -13.92 -17.10
CA ALA A 133 13.95 -13.66 -17.48
C ALA A 133 14.95 -14.19 -16.43
N PHE A 134 14.59 -14.17 -15.14
CA PHE A 134 15.40 -14.78 -14.09
C PHE A 134 15.40 -16.32 -14.22
N ALA A 135 14.25 -16.93 -14.51
CA ALA A 135 14.14 -18.38 -14.75
C ALA A 135 14.94 -18.85 -15.97
N VAL A 136 14.90 -18.09 -17.08
CA VAL A 136 15.68 -18.38 -18.30
C VAL A 136 17.19 -18.22 -18.08
N TRP A 137 17.63 -17.36 -17.16
CA TRP A 137 19.04 -17.19 -16.83
C TRP A 137 19.57 -18.29 -15.89
N THR A 138 18.72 -18.84 -15.02
CA THR A 138 19.11 -19.92 -14.08
C THR A 138 19.03 -21.34 -14.65
N ASP A 139 18.46 -21.54 -15.84
CA ASP A 139 18.30 -22.86 -16.47
C ASP A 139 19.31 -23.10 -17.62
N HIS A 140 20.53 -22.56 -17.48
CA HIS A 140 21.66 -23.04 -18.28
C HIS A 140 22.20 -24.34 -17.66
N PRO A 141 22.04 -25.51 -18.29
CA PRO A 141 22.86 -26.64 -17.91
C PRO A 141 24.31 -26.29 -18.24
N LEU A 142 25.18 -26.42 -17.24
CA LEU A 142 26.63 -26.44 -17.45
C LEU A 142 26.94 -27.60 -18.39
N VAL A 143 27.08 -27.31 -19.68
CA VAL A 143 27.73 -28.20 -20.64
C VAL A 143 28.79 -27.37 -21.35
N GLY A 144 30.04 -27.66 -21.02
CA GLY A 144 31.25 -27.02 -21.50
C GLY A 144 32.41 -27.43 -20.61
#